data_AF-A0A7W0EQ00-F1
#
_entry.id   AF-A0A7W0EQ00-F1
#
_cell.length_a   1.000
_cell.length_b   1.000
_cell.length_c   1.000
_cell.angle_alpha   90.00
_cell.angle_beta   90.00
_cell.angle_gamma   90.00
#
_symmetry.space_group_name_H-M   'P 1'
#
loop_
_entity.id
_entity.type
_entity.pdbx_description
1 polymer ?
#
loop_
_entity_poly.entity_id
_entity_poly.type
_entity_poly.pdbx_seq_one_letter_code
_entity_poly.pdbx_strand_id
1 'polypeptide(L)'
;MVDQGSIFKDERELSVDIFENGKKIRIIVELPGVNEEDIRLDLIEDILTVAASQGNQNYYKNVKLPRPYEGIIGKIFNNGILEVTLN
;
A
#
# COMPACT_ATOMS: atom_id res chain seq x y z
N MET A 1 -37.78 -6.64 10.17
CA MET A 1 -36.68 -5.66 10.05
C MET A 1 -35.57 -6.39 9.33
N VAL A 2 -35.27 -6.00 8.10
CA VAL A 2 -34.27 -6.69 7.27
C VAL A 2 -32.87 -6.19 7.64
N ASP A 3 -31.96 -7.14 7.88
CA ASP A 3 -30.52 -6.96 7.98
C ASP A 3 -29.98 -6.05 6.87
N GLN A 4 -29.41 -4.90 7.24
CA GLN A 4 -28.51 -4.19 6.33
C GLN A 4 -27.11 -4.74 6.57
N GLY A 5 -26.85 -5.91 5.99
CA GLY A 5 -25.50 -6.40 5.78
C GLY A 5 -24.71 -5.34 5.02
N SER A 6 -23.62 -4.86 5.62
CA SER A 6 -22.63 -4.02 4.97
C SER A 6 -22.30 -4.58 3.60
N ILE A 7 -22.63 -3.82 2.56
CA ILE A 7 -22.25 -4.11 1.19
C ILE A 7 -20.76 -3.78 1.10
N PHE A 8 -19.91 -4.71 1.55
CA PHE A 8 -18.48 -4.65 1.25
C PHE A 8 -18.36 -4.87 -0.26
N LYS A 9 -18.41 -3.75 -0.98
CA LYS A 9 -18.08 -3.64 -2.39
C LYS A 9 -16.69 -4.25 -2.56
N ASP A 10 -16.60 -5.37 -3.28
CA ASP A 10 -15.39 -6.11 -3.66
C ASP A 10 -14.11 -5.36 -3.28
N GLU A 11 -13.49 -5.76 -2.16
CA GLU A 11 -12.11 -5.38 -1.87
C GLU A 11 -11.28 -5.95 -3.02
N ARG A 12 -11.03 -5.13 -4.07
CA ARG A 12 -10.11 -5.54 -5.13
C ARG A 12 -8.81 -5.91 -4.43
N GLU A 13 -8.39 -7.16 -4.58
CA GLU A 13 -7.10 -7.58 -4.06
C GLU A 13 -6.03 -6.72 -4.73
N LEU A 14 -5.38 -5.89 -3.92
CA LEU A 14 -4.27 -5.06 -4.36
C LEU A 14 -3.06 -5.96 -4.61
N SER A 15 -2.51 -5.90 -5.82
CA SER A 15 -1.25 -6.56 -6.17
C SER A 15 -0.11 -5.90 -5.41
N VAL A 16 0.71 -6.72 -4.74
CA VAL A 16 1.90 -6.28 -4.02
C VAL A 16 3.05 -7.21 -4.34
N ASP A 17 4.14 -6.65 -4.86
CA ASP A 17 5.40 -7.37 -5.08
C ASP A 17 6.51 -6.80 -4.20
N ILE A 18 7.37 -7.70 -3.70
CA ILE A 18 8.44 -7.36 -2.76
C ILE A 18 9.77 -7.89 -3.30
N PHE A 19 10.75 -7.00 -3.43
CA PHE A 19 12.10 -7.31 -3.91
C PHE A 19 13.15 -6.92 -2.87
N GLU A 20 13.87 -7.90 -2.35
CA GLU A 20 14.97 -7.68 -1.39
C GLU A 20 16.30 -7.49 -2.12
N ASN A 21 17.08 -6.49 -1.69
CA ASN A 21 18.45 -6.28 -2.16
C ASN A 21 19.37 -5.88 -1.00
N GLY A 22 19.94 -6.89 -0.34
CA GLY A 22 20.87 -6.71 0.78
C GLY A 22 20.18 -6.03 1.97
N LYS A 23 20.53 -4.77 2.23
CA LYS A 23 19.91 -3.98 3.30
C LYS A 23 18.61 -3.30 2.89
N LYS A 24 18.43 -3.02 1.60
CA LYS A 24 17.25 -2.31 1.09
C LYS A 24 16.18 -3.28 0.61
N ILE A 25 14.94 -2.83 0.61
CA ILE A 25 13.81 -3.54 0.01
C ILE A 25 13.00 -2.58 -0.85
N ARG A 26 12.48 -3.08 -1.95
CA ARG A 26 11.59 -2.35 -2.86
C ARG A 26 10.24 -3.05 -2.88
N ILE A 27 9.18 -2.29 -2.62
CA ILE A 27 7.80 -2.75 -2.61
C ILE A 27 7.08 -2.05 -3.76
N ILE A 28 6.34 -2.81 -4.57
CA ILE A 28 5.51 -2.29 -5.67
C ILE A 28 4.05 -2.59 -5.34
N VAL A 29 3.19 -1.57 -5.40
CA VAL A 29 1.76 -1.66 -5.09
C VAL A 29 0.94 -1.02 -6.19
N GLU A 30 -0.09 -1.72 -6.67
CA GLU A 30 -1.05 -1.15 -7.62
C GLU A 30 -2.13 -0.35 -6.88
N LEU A 31 -2.31 0.92 -7.25
CA LEU A 31 -3.32 1.86 -6.73
C LEU A 31 -3.98 2.61 -7.90
N PRO A 32 -4.76 1.94 -8.77
CA PRO A 32 -5.34 2.59 -9.94
C PRO A 32 -6.41 3.61 -9.56
N GLY A 33 -6.30 4.81 -10.13
CA GLY A 33 -7.30 5.87 -9.96
C GLY A 33 -7.20 6.63 -8.64
N VAL A 34 -6.04 6.62 -7.99
CA VAL A 34 -5.69 7.57 -6.92
C VAL A 34 -4.60 8.54 -7.38
N ASN A 35 -4.54 9.73 -6.77
CA ASN A 35 -3.44 10.68 -6.93
C ASN A 35 -2.35 10.42 -5.88
N GLU A 36 -1.11 10.85 -6.16
CA GLU A 36 0.01 10.68 -5.23
C GLU A 36 -0.24 11.34 -3.86
N GLU A 37 -0.91 12.50 -3.86
CA GLU A 37 -1.25 13.28 -2.66
C GLU A 37 -2.23 12.57 -1.72
N ASP A 38 -3.02 11.62 -2.25
CA ASP A 38 -3.99 10.85 -1.48
C ASP A 38 -3.36 9.59 -0.84
N ILE A 39 -2.09 9.28 -1.16
CA ILE A 39 -1.37 8.11 -0.66
C ILE A 39 -0.72 8.40 0.69
N ARG A 40 -1.03 7.56 1.67
CA ARG A 40 -0.42 7.55 3.01
C ARG A 40 0.36 6.26 3.20
N LEU A 41 1.57 6.41 3.71
CA LEU A 41 2.47 5.32 4.06
C LEU A 41 2.81 5.44 5.54
N ASP A 42 2.73 4.31 6.24
CA ASP A 42 3.15 4.21 7.64
C ASP A 42 3.98 2.94 7.81
N LEU A 43 5.16 3.06 8.42
CA LEU A 43 6.07 1.94 8.65
C LEU A 43 6.24 1.78 10.15
N ILE A 44 5.79 0.64 10.67
CA ILE A 44 5.96 0.27 12.07
C ILE A 44 6.63 -1.10 12.10
N GLU A 45 7.85 -1.15 12.64
CA GLU A 45 8.69 -2.35 12.67
C GLU A 45 8.82 -3.00 11.29
N ASP A 46 8.16 -4.14 11.08
CA ASP A 46 8.18 -4.95 9.86
C ASP A 46 6.84 -4.93 9.12
N ILE A 47 6.02 -3.88 9.33
CA ILE A 47 4.74 -3.69 8.66
C ILE A 47 4.73 -2.34 7.96
N LEU A 48 4.59 -2.36 6.64
CA LEU A 48 4.28 -1.18 5.83
C LEU A 48 2.78 -1.12 5.57
N THR A 49 2.11 -0.12 6.12
CA THR A 49 0.72 0.21 5.82
C THR A 49 0.68 1.14 4.62
N VAL A 50 -0.11 0.77 3.61
CA VAL A 50 -0.41 1.58 2.43
C VAL A 50 -1.89 1.89 2.42
N ALA A 51 -2.24 3.17 2.47
CA ALA A 51 -3.63 3.63 2.43
C ALA A 51 -3.79 4.72 1.37
N ALA A 52 -4.85 4.66 0.57
CA ALA A 52 -5.17 5.71 -0.39
C ALA A 52 -6.68 5.77 -0.64
N SER A 53 -7.24 6.97 -0.77
CA SER A 53 -8.67 7.13 -1.00
C SER A 53 -8.93 8.31 -1.94
N GLN A 54 -9.57 8.03 -3.07
CA GLN A 54 -9.97 9.05 -4.03
C GLN A 54 -11.30 8.66 -4.71
N GLY A 55 -12.30 9.51 -4.55
CA GLY A 55 -13.64 9.28 -5.11
C GLY A 55 -14.23 7.94 -4.65
N ASN A 56 -14.38 7.00 -5.58
CA ASN A 56 -14.92 5.65 -5.34
C ASN A 56 -13.86 4.58 -5.08
N GLN A 57 -12.57 4.96 -5.13
CA GLN A 57 -11.44 4.08 -4.83
C GLN A 57 -11.03 4.25 -3.38
N ASN A 58 -10.91 3.14 -2.66
CA ASN A 58 -10.40 3.12 -1.30
C ASN A 58 -9.51 1.87 -1.16
N TYR A 59 -8.27 2.11 -0.77
CA TYR A 59 -7.21 1.13 -0.64
C TYR A 59 -6.66 1.15 0.77
N TYR A 60 -6.54 -0.03 1.37
CA TYR A 60 -5.90 -0.22 2.65
C TYR A 60 -5.20 -1.58 2.64
N LYS A 61 -3.88 -1.60 2.83
CA LYS A 61 -3.09 -2.83 2.84
C LYS A 61 -2.00 -2.75 3.89
N ASN A 62 -1.91 -3.79 4.71
CA ASN A 62 -0.74 -4.05 5.54
C ASN A 62 0.16 -5.04 4.81
N VAL A 63 1.37 -4.60 4.48
CA VAL A 63 2.40 -5.41 3.84
C VAL A 63 3.36 -5.90 4.92
N LYS A 64 3.34 -7.21 5.18
CA LYS A 64 4.30 -7.84 6.09
C LYS A 64 5.66 -7.92 5.39
N LEU A 65 6.67 -7.34 6.01
CA LEU A 65 8.05 -7.30 5.54
C LEU A 65 8.85 -8.47 6.16
N PRO A 66 9.95 -8.90 5.51
CA PRO A 66 10.76 -10.02 5.99
C PRO A 66 11.51 -9.73 7.31
N ARG A 67 11.66 -8.44 7.66
CA ARG A 67 12.29 -7.97 8.89
C ARG A 67 11.90 -6.51 9.16
N PRO A 68 12.23 -5.96 10.34
CA PRO A 68 12.07 -4.53 10.59
C PRO A 68 12.97 -3.68 9.71
N TYR A 69 12.48 -2.51 9.31
CA TYR A 69 13.22 -1.50 8.54
C TYR A 69 13.23 -0.17 9.31
N GLU A 70 14.28 0.63 9.11
CA GLU A 70 14.49 1.90 9.82
C GLU A 70 13.57 3.01 9.29
N GLY A 71 13.26 2.99 7.99
CA GLY A 71 12.47 4.04 7.38
C GLY A 71 12.15 3.86 5.90
N ILE A 72 11.25 4.71 5.42
CA ILE A 72 10.98 4.90 4.00
C ILE A 72 12.00 5.92 3.45
N ILE A 73 12.85 5.49 2.52
CA ILE A 73 13.91 6.33 1.94
C ILE A 73 13.58 6.86 0.54
N GLY A 74 12.49 6.37 -0.06
CA GLY A 74 12.04 6.85 -1.36
C GLY A 74 10.67 6.32 -1.73
N LYS A 75 9.93 7.12 -2.50
CA LYS A 75 8.68 6.71 -3.16
C LYS A 75 8.62 7.26 -4.58
N ILE A 76 8.03 6.51 -5.49
CA ILE A 76 7.71 6.95 -6.85
C ILE A 76 6.27 6.51 -7.13
N PHE A 77 5.45 7.40 -7.66
CA PHE A 77 4.10 7.06 -8.11
C PHE A 77 3.91 7.44 -9.56
N ASN A 78 3.51 6.48 -10.39
CA ASN A 78 3.26 6.73 -11.81
C ASN A 78 2.17 5.79 -12.33
N ASN A 79 1.18 6.34 -13.04
CA ASN A 79 0.10 5.59 -13.68
C ASN A 79 -0.58 4.55 -12.76
N GLY A 80 -0.81 4.90 -11.49
CA GLY A 80 -1.44 3.99 -10.55
C GLY A 80 -0.52 2.91 -9.98
N ILE A 81 0.80 3.02 -10.16
CA ILE A 81 1.78 2.11 -9.55
C ILE A 81 2.61 2.91 -8.56
N LEU A 82 2.59 2.48 -7.31
CA LEU A 82 3.42 2.99 -6.24
C LEU A 82 4.63 2.08 -6.06
N GLU A 83 5.82 2.67 -6.05
CA GLU A 83 7.06 2.03 -5.64
C GLU A 83 7.55 2.68 -4.35
N VAL A 84 7.87 1.86 -3.35
CA VAL A 84 8.40 2.28 -2.05
C VAL A 84 9.73 1.60 -1.80
N THR A 85 10.75 2.36 -1.39
CA THR A 85 12.05 1.81 -0.99
C THR A 85 12.27 2.04 0.51
N LEU A 86 12.65 0.98 1.23
CA LEU A 86 12.97 1.01 2.67
C LEU A 86 14.44 0.65 2.92
N ASN A 87 14.99 1.07 4.06
CA ASN A 87 16.37 0.79 4.50
C ASN A 87 16.49 0.15 5.89
#